data_AF-A0A0A2VEP9-F1
#
_entry.id   AF-A0A0A2VEP9-F1
#
_cell.length_a   1.000
_cell.length_b   1.000
_cell.length_c   1.000
_cell.angle_alpha   90.00
_cell.angle_beta   90.00
_cell.angle_gamma   90.00
#
_symmetry.space_group_name_H-M   'P 1'
#
loop_
_entity.id
_entity.type
_entity.pdbx_description
1 polymer ?
#
loop_
_entity_poly.entity_id
_entity_poly.type
_entity_poly.pdbx_seq_one_letter_code
_entity_poly.pdbx_strand_id
1 'polypeptide(L)' 'MKLSSAVFFFTAIVPWASAQSGCVNQASPRLGIGNYCWCSSNRKCYSSGVKDGQLVCEPVGRRIPCP' A
#
# COMPACT_ATOMS: atom_id res chain seq x y z
N MET A 1 -31.55 -18.36 -27.63
CA MET A 1 -30.28 -17.59 -27.70
C MET A 1 -30.19 -16.74 -26.46
N LYS A 2 -29.29 -17.04 -25.52
CA LYS A 2 -29.10 -16.23 -24.32
C LYS A 2 -27.64 -16.33 -23.90
N LEU A 3 -26.79 -15.63 -24.64
CA LEU A 3 -25.43 -15.34 -24.20
C LEU A 3 -25.53 -14.15 -23.24
N SER A 4 -25.37 -14.44 -21.95
CA SER A 4 -25.17 -13.43 -20.92
C SER A 4 -23.79 -12.80 -21.11
N SER A 5 -23.76 -11.56 -21.59
CA SER A 5 -22.53 -10.77 -21.67
C SER A 5 -22.00 -10.46 -20.27
N ALA A 6 -20.77 -10.91 -20.04
CA ALA A 6 -20.03 -10.72 -18.81
C ALA A 6 -19.86 -9.23 -18.47
N VAL A 7 -20.30 -8.87 -17.26
CA VAL A 7 -19.94 -7.59 -16.63
C VAL A 7 -18.48 -7.70 -16.23
N PHE A 8 -17.59 -7.08 -17.01
CA PHE A 8 -16.20 -6.86 -16.59
C PHE A 8 -16.22 -5.83 -15.45
N PHE A 9 -16.21 -6.33 -14.22
CA PHE A 9 -15.83 -5.54 -13.05
C PHE A 9 -14.36 -5.17 -13.22
N PHE A 10 -14.10 -3.96 -13.72
CA PHE A 10 -12.83 -3.27 -13.43
C PHE A 10 -12.82 -3.05 -11.92
N THR A 11 -12.29 -4.02 -11.18
CA THR A 11 -11.83 -3.83 -9.81
C THR A 11 -10.69 -2.84 -9.90
N ALA A 12 -11.03 -1.55 -9.89
CA ALA A 12 -10.12 -0.52 -9.42
C ALA A 12 -9.66 -1.01 -8.05
N ILE A 13 -8.41 -1.44 -8.00
CA ILE A 13 -7.74 -1.85 -6.77
C ILE A 13 -7.59 -0.54 -6.01
N VAL A 14 -8.63 -0.16 -5.28
CA VAL A 14 -8.57 0.95 -4.34
C VAL A 14 -7.52 0.50 -3.34
N PRO A 15 -6.36 1.18 -3.25
CA PRO A 15 -5.40 0.81 -2.23
C PRO A 15 -6.11 1.07 -0.91
N TRP A 16 -6.50 -0.03 -0.24
CA TRP A 16 -6.92 0.00 1.14
C TRP A 16 -5.75 0.57 1.92
N ALA A 17 -5.78 1.88 2.13
CA ALA A 17 -4.93 2.61 3.04
C ALA A 17 -5.36 2.25 4.46
N SER A 18 -5.06 1.01 4.85
CA SER A 18 -5.08 0.54 6.23
C SER A 18 -3.88 1.19 6.94
N ALA A 19 -4.02 2.47 7.20
CA ALA A 19 -3.05 3.31 7.85
C ALA A 19 -3.63 3.72 9.20
N GLN A 20 -3.36 2.90 10.21
CA GLN A 20 -3.45 3.37 11.58
C GLN A 20 -2.55 4.64 11.72
N SER A 21 -3.10 5.64 12.41
CA SER A 21 -2.88 7.10 12.32
C SER A 21 -1.66 7.65 11.55
N GLY A 22 -1.85 7.97 10.27
CA GLY A 22 -1.00 8.92 9.53
C GLY A 22 0.12 8.34 8.68
N CYS A 23 0.30 7.01 8.63
CA CYS A 23 1.28 6.33 7.78
C CYS A 23 0.63 5.51 6.66
N VAL A 24 0.69 5.97 5.41
CA VAL A 24 0.05 5.32 4.26
C VAL A 24 1.02 4.37 3.54
N ASN A 25 0.51 3.22 3.11
CA ASN A 25 1.25 2.31 2.25
C ASN A 25 1.35 2.91 0.84
N GLN A 26 2.55 2.95 0.30
CA GLN A 26 2.92 3.47 -1.00
C GLN A 26 3.80 2.44 -1.70
N ALA A 27 3.76 2.44 -3.03
CA ALA A 27 4.68 1.65 -3.84
C ALA A 27 5.35 2.57 -4.85
N SER A 28 6.67 2.47 -5.03
CA SER A 28 7.40 3.25 -6.03
C SER A 28 8.04 2.31 -7.06
N PRO A 29 7.24 1.78 -8.01
CA PRO A 29 7.74 0.86 -9.03
C PRO A 29 8.78 1.50 -9.95
N ARG A 30 8.73 2.84 -10.13
CA ARG A 30 9.73 3.59 -10.91
C ARG A 30 11.14 3.54 -10.34
N LEU A 31 11.27 3.37 -9.03
CA LEU A 31 12.55 3.38 -8.33
C LEU A 31 12.95 1.99 -7.83
N GLY A 32 12.22 0.94 -8.23
CA GLY A 32 12.46 -0.42 -7.76
C GLY A 32 12.19 -0.63 -6.27
N ILE A 33 11.54 0.33 -5.61
CA ILE A 33 11.15 0.24 -4.21
C ILE A 33 9.75 -0.35 -4.16
N GLY A 34 9.64 -1.51 -3.52
CA GLY A 34 8.35 -2.19 -3.28
C GLY A 34 7.43 -1.41 -2.34
N ASN A 35 6.60 -2.12 -1.59
CA ASN A 35 5.72 -1.48 -0.61
C ASN A 35 6.54 -0.81 0.51
N TYR A 36 6.29 0.47 0.71
CA TYR A 36 6.83 1.28 1.79
C TYR A 36 5.74 2.10 2.45
N CYS A 37 6.03 2.67 3.60
CA CYS A 37 5.10 3.43 4.41
C CYS A 37 5.53 4.89 4.48
N TRP A 38 4.71 5.79 3.95
CA TRP A 38 4.92 7.22 4.06
C TRP A 38 4.10 7.78 5.23
N CYS A 39 4.79 8.33 6.22
CA CYS A 39 4.17 8.90 7.42
C CYS A 39 4.04 10.42 7.32
N SER A 40 2.82 10.93 7.18
CA SER A 40 2.53 12.37 7.13
C SER A 40 2.95 13.09 8.41
N SER A 41 2.84 12.42 9.56
CA SER A 41 3.11 12.97 10.89
C SER A 41 4.56 13.43 11.08
N ASN A 42 5.51 12.73 10.47
CA ASN A 42 6.94 13.00 10.59
C ASN A 42 7.64 13.24 9.24
N ARG A 43 6.87 13.23 8.13
CA ARG A 43 7.35 13.34 6.75
C ARG A 43 8.50 12.38 6.44
N LYS A 44 8.48 11.17 7.01
CA LYS A 44 9.51 10.14 6.81
C LYS A 44 8.91 8.89 6.18
N CYS A 45 9.78 8.13 5.51
CA CYS A 45 9.46 6.85 4.92
C CYS A 45 10.02 5.70 5.75
N TYR A 46 9.25 4.62 5.81
CA TYR A 46 9.59 3.40 6.53
C TYR A 46 9.33 2.20 5.63
N SER A 47 10.04 1.09 5.83
CA SER A 47 9.66 -0.17 5.21
C SER A 47 8.30 -0.63 5.76
N SER A 48 7.46 -1.25 4.93
CA SER A 48 6.25 -1.91 5.44
C SER A 48 6.63 -2.99 6.46
N GLY A 49 5.90 -3.05 7.56
CA GLY A 49 5.96 -4.17 8.49
C GLY A 49 5.08 -5.32 8.00
N VAL A 50 5.14 -6.45 8.71
CA VAL A 50 4.24 -7.58 8.48
C VAL A 50 3.40 -7.79 9.73
N LYS A 51 2.08 -7.76 9.58
CA LYS A 51 1.11 -8.08 10.62
C LYS A 51 0.13 -9.10 10.04
N ASP A 52 -0.02 -10.24 10.70
CA ASP A 52 -0.88 -11.35 10.24
C ASP A 52 -0.60 -11.80 8.80
N GLY A 53 0.67 -11.77 8.38
CA GLY A 53 1.10 -12.15 7.02
C GLY A 53 0.83 -11.10 5.93
N GLN A 54 0.29 -9.93 6.29
CA GLN A 54 0.05 -8.83 5.36
C GLN A 54 1.06 -7.69 5.55
N LEU A 55 1.49 -7.09 4.44
CA LEU A 55 2.33 -5.90 4.45
C LEU A 55 1.49 -4.70 4.88
N VAL A 56 1.72 -4.23 6.09
CA VAL A 56 0.99 -3.11 6.69
C VAL A 56 1.95 -2.01 7.13
N CYS A 57 1.42 -0.81 7.32
CA CYS A 57 2.16 0.29 7.91
C CYS A 57 2.03 0.39 9.42
N GLU A 58 1.47 -0.64 10.05
CA GLU A 58 1.42 -0.74 11.51
C GLU A 58 1.68 -2.18 11.99
N PRO A 59 2.86 -2.45 12.58
CA PRO A 59 3.94 -1.51 12.86
C PRO A 59 4.69 -1.07 11.59
N VAL A 60 5.14 0.20 11.56
CA VAL A 60 6.15 0.60 10.57
C VAL A 60 7.48 -0.11 10.86
N GLY A 61 8.18 -0.50 9.80
CA GLY A 61 9.48 -1.14 9.90
C GLY A 61 10.63 -0.14 10.06
N ARG A 62 11.73 -0.39 9.37
CA ARG A 62 12.94 0.45 9.44
C ARG A 62 12.74 1.75 8.66
N ARG A 63 13.31 2.84 9.15
CA ARG A 63 13.35 4.10 8.40
C ARG A 63 14.17 3.90 7.13
N ILE A 64 13.60 4.26 5.99
CA ILE A 64 14.25 4.27 4.69
C ILE A 64 14.28 5.70 4.13
N PRO A 65 15.23 6.05 3.25
CA PRO A 65 15.12 7.28 2.48
C PRO A 65 13.80 7.27 1.70
N CYS A 66 13.11 8.41 1.68
CA CYS A 66 11.94 8.55 0.82
C CYS A 66 12.40 8.54 -0.65
N PRO A 67 11.78 7.71 -1.50
CA PRO A 67 11.96 7.80 -2.95
C PRO A 67 11.61 9.18 -3.51
#